data_AF-A0A8H7I1V9-F1
#
_entry.id   AF-A0A8H7I1V9-F1
#
_cell.length_a   1.000
_cell.length_b   1.000
_cell.length_c   1.000
_cell.angle_alpha   90.00
_cell.angle_beta   90.00
_cell.angle_gamma   90.00
#
_symmetry.space_group_name_H-M   'P 1'
#
loop_
_entity.id
_entity.type
_entity.pdbx_description
1 polymer ?
#
loop_
_entity_poly.entity_id
_entity_poly.type
_entity_poly.pdbx_seq_one_letter_code
_entity_poly.pdbx_strand_id
1 'polypeptide(L)'
;MFHSFSSIWNRISRREPEPEPELEPYLAPPESPNIGNNGQKGIIYSVAFSPDGKSVVSGSSDKTICVWNADTVFPRDKLWKGHTSAVTSVSYSSLGDIVASGSWDSTVRLWDAITGREVDEPLKGPDTDINSIAFSPSGNLLATGSDENTVRLWDLRNMSSVASSLKGHFYWITSVVFTPDETRIISGSYDKTIRIWDIERETTVIQLIGEHTQGVRSVDISPDGSQIISGSDETALRLWDSHTGTMIGNLFEGHTRWVSSVNFSPNAVYVASGSDDKTVRIWDVRMCRQVGEPFKEHTDTVTSVAFSPCGRLIASGSYDQTVKIRNIIPGDFNLNSSNEFDIRHKDDCVHEVGVPEPISQYMSIQDMFSLLIKHGCTDLSSELDNSQGTAILISGGGFGDIRKGKLRNGNMIAIKTWRASLIEQCDYKTLKRATREIYYWSKMKHKNIHELMGMVIFMGQSLGMVSEWMENGNLHEYLRRNPGADRYQLSMQVTSGLEYLHSYSMIHGDVKALNVLVSSNEVAKLTDFGLSAMSGTTLAFSETSNTQAASTRWAAPELLLEGALKTEKSDVYALGMTILVRFIQLFEPTLT
;
A
#
# COMPACT_ATOMS: atom_id res chain seq x y z
N MET A 1 -57.73 44.45 33.47
CA MET A 1 -58.95 43.81 32.93
C MET A 1 -58.71 42.31 33.02
N PHE A 2 -59.04 41.74 34.17
CA PHE A 2 -58.90 40.32 34.49
C PHE A 2 -60.03 39.55 33.82
N HIS A 3 -59.70 38.53 33.02
CA HIS A 3 -60.46 37.29 32.78
C HIS A 3 -59.95 36.64 31.49
N SER A 4 -59.11 35.60 31.61
CA SER A 4 -59.15 34.40 30.75
C SER A 4 -58.02 33.44 31.15
N PHE A 5 -58.22 32.73 32.26
CA PHE A 5 -57.46 31.53 32.64
C PHE A 5 -58.49 30.47 33.04
N SER A 6 -59.11 29.79 32.06
CA SER A 6 -59.94 28.59 32.34
C SER A 6 -60.42 27.81 31.10
N SER A 7 -59.81 27.92 29.90
CA SER A 7 -60.31 27.17 28.72
C SER A 7 -59.32 26.21 28.05
N ILE A 8 -58.09 26.08 28.53
CA ILE A 8 -57.09 25.19 27.88
C ILE A 8 -56.73 23.96 28.73
N TRP A 9 -57.09 23.92 30.02
CA TRP A 9 -56.75 22.80 30.91
C TRP A 9 -57.72 21.59 30.85
N ASN A 10 -58.93 21.75 30.28
CA ASN A 10 -59.94 20.67 30.23
C ASN A 10 -59.95 19.84 28.93
N ARG A 11 -58.87 19.88 28.14
CA ARG A 11 -58.69 18.99 26.97
C ARG A 11 -57.64 17.89 27.20
N ILE A 12 -57.08 17.80 28.40
CA ILE A 12 -56.15 16.75 28.82
C ILE A 12 -56.80 15.97 29.97
N SER A 13 -57.64 14.99 29.65
CA SER A 13 -57.89 13.81 30.48
C SER A 13 -58.99 12.97 29.85
N ARG A 14 -58.56 11.88 29.19
CA ARG A 14 -59.26 10.60 28.95
C ARG A 14 -58.76 10.00 27.64
N ARG A 15 -57.69 9.20 27.73
CA ARG A 15 -57.49 8.01 26.90
C ARG A 15 -56.71 6.99 27.73
N GLU A 16 -57.21 5.75 27.69
CA GLU A 16 -56.80 4.58 28.45
C GLU A 16 -55.38 4.11 28.11
N PRO A 17 -54.71 3.32 28.98
CA PRO A 17 -53.37 2.82 28.71
C PRO A 17 -53.38 1.73 27.64
N GLU A 18 -52.52 1.85 26.63
CA GLU A 18 -52.22 0.81 25.66
C GLU A 18 -51.37 -0.31 26.30
N PRO A 19 -51.51 -1.58 25.87
CA PRO A 19 -50.74 -2.70 26.41
C PRO A 19 -49.28 -2.67 25.93
N GLU A 20 -48.36 -3.11 26.80
CA GLU A 20 -46.93 -3.26 26.49
C GLU A 20 -46.72 -4.23 25.31
N PRO A 21 -45.83 -3.92 24.34
CA PRO A 21 -45.49 -4.86 23.29
C PRO A 21 -44.60 -5.98 23.83
N GLU A 22 -44.93 -7.21 23.48
CA GLU A 22 -44.22 -8.44 23.80
C GLU A 22 -42.74 -8.38 23.33
N LEU A 23 -41.83 -8.88 24.18
CA LEU A 23 -40.42 -9.07 23.85
C LEU A 23 -40.29 -10.07 22.68
N GLU A 24 -39.83 -9.59 21.52
CA GLU A 24 -39.30 -10.45 20.46
C GLU A 24 -37.99 -11.13 20.93
N PRO A 25 -37.76 -12.41 20.59
CA PRO A 25 -36.55 -13.12 21.00
C PRO A 25 -35.31 -12.51 20.35
N TYR A 26 -34.27 -12.34 21.17
CA TYR A 26 -32.91 -11.91 20.82
C TYR A 26 -32.46 -12.48 19.45
N LEU A 27 -32.49 -11.65 18.42
CA LEU A 27 -31.82 -11.93 17.16
C LEU A 27 -30.30 -11.83 17.40
N ALA A 28 -29.59 -12.91 17.05
CA ALA A 28 -28.14 -12.96 17.07
C ALA A 28 -27.53 -11.76 16.30
N PRO A 29 -26.33 -11.28 16.68
CA PRO A 29 -25.69 -10.16 15.99
C PRO A 29 -25.52 -10.46 14.49
N PRO A 30 -25.62 -9.44 13.62
CA PRO A 30 -25.61 -9.65 12.17
C PRO A 30 -24.31 -10.34 11.75
N GLU A 31 -24.46 -11.47 11.05
CA GLU A 31 -23.36 -12.16 10.41
C GLU A 31 -22.56 -11.18 9.54
N SER A 32 -21.23 -11.29 9.58
CA SER A 32 -20.32 -10.67 8.61
C SER A 32 -20.90 -10.84 7.20
N PRO A 33 -20.88 -9.81 6.32
CA PRO A 33 -21.58 -9.85 5.04
C PRO A 33 -21.03 -10.99 4.16
N ASN A 34 -21.70 -12.14 4.21
CA ASN A 34 -21.47 -13.28 3.35
C ASN A 34 -22.26 -13.03 2.05
N ILE A 35 -21.75 -12.17 1.19
CA ILE A 35 -22.37 -11.87 -0.11
C ILE A 35 -21.44 -12.41 -1.21
N GLY A 36 -21.51 -13.72 -1.42
CA GLY A 36 -20.88 -14.39 -2.55
C GLY A 36 -21.96 -15.07 -3.37
N ASN A 37 -22.58 -14.36 -4.31
CA ASN A 37 -23.33 -14.95 -5.42
C ASN A 37 -23.74 -13.83 -6.39
N ASN A 38 -23.08 -13.78 -7.57
CA ASN A 38 -23.64 -13.41 -8.88
C ASN A 38 -22.56 -13.08 -9.92
N GLY A 39 -21.55 -13.94 -10.09
CA GLY A 39 -20.54 -13.77 -11.14
C GLY A 39 -20.39 -15.02 -11.99
N GLN A 40 -19.51 -15.93 -11.56
CA GLN A 40 -19.13 -17.15 -12.26
C GLN A 40 -19.89 -18.36 -11.70
N LYS A 41 -20.15 -19.38 -12.53
CA LYS A 41 -20.93 -20.59 -12.19
C LYS A 41 -20.07 -21.86 -12.15
N GLY A 42 -18.77 -21.69 -12.04
CA GLY A 42 -17.79 -22.76 -12.02
C GLY A 42 -16.77 -22.55 -10.92
N ILE A 43 -15.99 -23.59 -10.67
CA ILE A 43 -14.79 -23.54 -9.83
C ILE A 43 -13.94 -22.33 -10.20
N ILE A 44 -13.57 -21.52 -9.21
CA ILE A 44 -12.59 -20.45 -9.39
C ILE A 44 -11.21 -21.07 -9.29
N TYR A 45 -10.36 -20.91 -10.29
CA TYR A 45 -9.00 -21.46 -10.27
C TYR A 45 -7.95 -20.44 -9.84
N SER A 46 -8.14 -19.17 -10.19
CA SER A 46 -7.15 -18.13 -9.96
C SER A 46 -7.82 -16.80 -9.66
N VAL A 47 -7.27 -16.06 -8.71
CA VAL A 47 -7.62 -14.66 -8.43
C VAL A 47 -6.37 -13.80 -8.44
N ALA A 48 -6.47 -12.55 -8.87
CA ALA A 48 -5.38 -11.59 -8.82
C ALA A 48 -5.91 -10.17 -8.57
N PHE A 49 -5.23 -9.37 -7.75
CA PHE A 49 -5.55 -7.97 -7.57
C PHE A 49 -5.00 -7.12 -8.72
N SER A 50 -5.75 -6.06 -9.08
CA SER A 50 -5.21 -4.99 -9.90
C SER A 50 -4.08 -4.26 -9.14
N PRO A 51 -3.07 -3.70 -9.83
CA PRO A 51 -1.96 -2.98 -9.18
C PRO A 51 -2.40 -1.79 -8.32
N ASP A 52 -3.57 -1.21 -8.59
CA ASP A 52 -4.16 -0.14 -7.77
C ASP A 52 -4.97 -0.64 -6.56
N GLY A 53 -5.16 -1.96 -6.44
CA GLY A 53 -5.89 -2.64 -5.37
C GLY A 53 -7.41 -2.46 -5.40
N LYS A 54 -7.98 -1.80 -6.43
CA LYS A 54 -9.42 -1.50 -6.51
C LYS A 54 -10.25 -2.62 -7.12
N SER A 55 -9.62 -3.54 -7.84
CA SER A 55 -10.32 -4.63 -8.52
C SER A 55 -9.60 -5.95 -8.27
N VAL A 56 -10.37 -7.04 -8.35
CA VAL A 56 -9.85 -8.41 -8.37
C VAL A 56 -10.32 -9.04 -9.67
N VAL A 57 -9.46 -9.77 -10.37
CA VAL A 57 -9.86 -10.58 -11.53
C VAL A 57 -9.87 -12.06 -11.14
N SER A 58 -10.84 -12.82 -11.66
CA SER A 58 -10.94 -14.26 -11.41
C SER A 58 -11.10 -15.08 -12.70
N GLY A 59 -10.37 -16.18 -12.80
CA GLY A 59 -10.50 -17.20 -13.84
C GLY A 59 -11.28 -18.42 -13.33
N SER A 60 -12.18 -18.96 -14.16
CA SER A 60 -13.10 -20.03 -13.77
C SER A 60 -13.13 -21.21 -14.74
N SER A 61 -13.50 -22.38 -14.22
CA SER A 61 -13.84 -23.58 -15.00
C SER A 61 -15.02 -23.39 -15.96
N ASP A 62 -15.85 -22.36 -15.76
CA ASP A 62 -16.93 -22.00 -16.68
C ASP A 62 -16.46 -21.26 -17.94
N LYS A 63 -15.13 -21.20 -18.15
CA LYS A 63 -14.45 -20.62 -19.32
C LYS A 63 -14.52 -19.10 -19.38
N THR A 64 -14.92 -18.45 -18.29
CA THR A 64 -15.06 -17.01 -18.21
C THR A 64 -14.03 -16.38 -17.29
N ILE A 65 -13.87 -15.07 -17.45
CA ILE A 65 -13.13 -14.20 -16.53
C ILE A 65 -14.11 -13.16 -15.98
N CYS A 66 -13.99 -12.85 -14.69
CA CYS A 66 -14.80 -11.84 -14.03
C CYS A 66 -13.90 -10.83 -13.32
N VAL A 67 -14.30 -9.55 -13.30
CA VAL A 67 -13.62 -8.51 -12.55
C VAL A 67 -14.55 -8.03 -11.43
N TRP A 68 -14.08 -8.10 -10.20
CA TRP A 68 -14.77 -7.73 -8.97
C TRP A 68 -14.26 -6.38 -8.49
N ASN A 69 -15.14 -5.54 -7.93
CA ASN A 69 -14.71 -4.37 -7.19
C ASN A 69 -14.24 -4.79 -5.78
N ALA A 70 -13.03 -4.41 -5.40
CA ALA A 70 -12.46 -4.79 -4.11
C ALA A 70 -13.13 -4.12 -2.90
N ASP A 71 -13.72 -2.94 -3.09
CA ASP A 71 -14.37 -2.17 -2.02
C ASP A 71 -15.81 -2.65 -1.76
N THR A 72 -16.53 -3.05 -2.82
CA THR A 72 -17.95 -3.41 -2.73
C THR A 72 -18.22 -4.91 -2.86
N VAL A 73 -17.21 -5.69 -3.26
CA VAL A 73 -17.27 -7.15 -3.48
C VAL A 73 -18.35 -7.57 -4.50
N PHE A 74 -18.79 -6.64 -5.36
CA PHE A 74 -19.70 -6.95 -6.46
C PHE A 74 -18.91 -7.18 -7.76
N PRO A 75 -19.29 -8.20 -8.55
CA PRO A 75 -18.76 -8.37 -9.89
C PRO A 75 -19.17 -7.16 -10.75
N ARG A 76 -18.27 -6.67 -11.59
CA ARG A 76 -18.63 -5.76 -12.67
C ARG A 76 -19.52 -6.53 -13.66
N ASP A 77 -20.53 -5.87 -14.21
CA ASP A 77 -21.66 -6.46 -14.95
C ASP A 77 -21.31 -7.31 -16.20
N LYS A 78 -20.04 -7.51 -16.54
CA LYS A 78 -19.62 -8.20 -17.77
C LYS A 78 -18.58 -9.29 -17.51
N LEU A 79 -18.99 -10.54 -17.72
CA LEU A 79 -18.09 -11.69 -17.86
C LEU A 79 -17.35 -11.60 -19.20
N TRP A 80 -16.04 -11.79 -19.19
CA TRP A 80 -15.23 -11.86 -20.40
C TRP A 80 -15.24 -13.30 -20.90
N LYS A 81 -15.54 -13.47 -22.19
CA LYS A 81 -15.70 -14.75 -22.86
C LYS A 81 -14.80 -14.79 -24.09
N GLY A 82 -14.15 -15.93 -24.30
CA GLY A 82 -13.30 -16.18 -25.46
C GLY A 82 -12.58 -17.52 -25.38
N HIS A 83 -12.17 -17.93 -24.17
CA HIS A 83 -11.64 -19.26 -23.94
C HIS A 83 -12.67 -20.37 -24.21
N THR A 84 -12.17 -21.51 -24.67
CA THR A 84 -12.99 -22.69 -25.01
C THR A 84 -12.92 -23.79 -23.96
N SER A 85 -12.04 -23.64 -22.98
CA SER A 85 -11.85 -24.52 -21.81
C SER A 85 -11.67 -23.69 -20.54
N ALA A 86 -11.38 -24.36 -19.41
CA ALA A 86 -11.23 -23.72 -18.11
C ALA A 86 -10.14 -22.64 -18.10
N VAL A 87 -10.40 -21.50 -17.48
CA VAL A 87 -9.39 -20.45 -17.25
C VAL A 87 -8.70 -20.75 -15.92
N THR A 88 -7.45 -21.19 -16.00
CA THR A 88 -6.70 -21.76 -14.87
C THR A 88 -5.84 -20.74 -14.15
N SER A 89 -5.43 -19.69 -14.85
CA SER A 89 -4.57 -18.65 -14.30
C SER A 89 -4.88 -17.29 -14.91
N VAL A 90 -4.89 -16.26 -14.08
CA VAL A 90 -5.08 -14.85 -14.49
C VAL A 90 -4.02 -13.98 -13.83
N SER A 91 -3.53 -12.98 -14.54
CA SER A 91 -2.55 -12.03 -14.03
C SER A 91 -2.81 -10.64 -14.60
N TYR A 92 -2.61 -9.60 -13.81
CA TYR A 92 -2.58 -8.22 -14.30
C TYR A 92 -1.19 -7.85 -14.81
N SER A 93 -1.13 -6.97 -15.81
CA SER A 93 0.07 -6.20 -16.14
C SER A 93 0.41 -5.26 -14.97
N SER A 94 1.66 -4.82 -14.87
CA SER A 94 2.10 -3.90 -13.81
C SER A 94 1.42 -2.54 -13.86
N LEU A 95 0.97 -2.11 -15.05
CA LEU A 95 0.18 -0.89 -15.23
C LEU A 95 -1.31 -1.10 -14.94
N GLY A 96 -1.79 -2.34 -14.91
CA GLY A 96 -3.18 -2.69 -14.63
C GLY A 96 -4.14 -2.44 -15.80
N ASP A 97 -3.60 -2.13 -16.98
CA ASP A 97 -4.33 -1.89 -18.22
C ASP A 97 -4.65 -3.17 -18.99
N ILE A 98 -3.87 -4.24 -18.81
CA ILE A 98 -4.03 -5.54 -19.45
C ILE A 98 -4.19 -6.63 -18.38
N VAL A 99 -5.09 -7.58 -18.64
CA VAL A 99 -5.14 -8.86 -17.96
C VAL A 99 -4.72 -9.94 -18.94
N ALA A 100 -3.85 -10.85 -18.51
CA ALA A 100 -3.58 -12.08 -19.23
C ALA A 100 -4.37 -13.23 -18.59
N SER A 101 -4.75 -14.21 -19.40
CA SER A 101 -5.37 -15.45 -18.93
C SER A 101 -4.81 -16.66 -19.65
N GLY A 102 -4.47 -17.70 -18.89
CA GLY A 102 -4.06 -19.01 -19.38
C GLY A 102 -5.19 -20.02 -19.19
N SER A 103 -5.30 -20.97 -20.11
CA SER A 103 -6.40 -21.92 -20.12
C SER A 103 -5.97 -23.31 -20.59
N TRP A 104 -6.76 -24.31 -20.23
CA TRP A 104 -6.75 -25.66 -20.80
C TRP A 104 -7.30 -25.72 -22.23
N ASP A 105 -7.40 -24.59 -22.94
CA ASP A 105 -7.58 -24.58 -24.39
C ASP A 105 -6.27 -24.34 -25.15
N SER A 106 -5.14 -24.52 -24.44
CA SER A 106 -3.79 -24.35 -24.95
C SER A 106 -3.45 -22.91 -25.38
N THR A 107 -4.24 -21.91 -24.96
CA THR A 107 -4.02 -20.50 -25.32
C THR A 107 -3.80 -19.58 -24.13
N VAL A 108 -3.00 -18.54 -24.36
CA VAL A 108 -3.01 -17.34 -23.54
C VAL A 108 -3.78 -16.25 -24.28
N ARG A 109 -4.68 -15.56 -23.58
CA ARG A 109 -5.40 -14.40 -24.11
C ARG A 109 -5.06 -13.14 -23.32
N LEU A 110 -5.02 -12.01 -24.00
CA LEU A 110 -4.82 -10.69 -23.41
C LEU A 110 -6.12 -9.88 -23.51
N TRP A 111 -6.50 -9.25 -22.41
CA TRP A 111 -7.74 -8.51 -22.27
C TRP A 111 -7.46 -7.09 -21.82
N ASP A 112 -8.10 -6.12 -22.44
CA ASP A 112 -8.13 -4.75 -21.95
C ASP A 112 -8.93 -4.74 -20.62
N ALA A 113 -8.26 -4.34 -19.54
CA ALA A 113 -8.78 -4.46 -18.18
C ALA A 113 -10.01 -3.58 -17.91
N ILE A 114 -10.22 -2.54 -18.72
CA ILE A 114 -11.32 -1.58 -18.56
C ILE A 114 -12.56 -2.06 -19.32
N THR A 115 -12.38 -2.46 -20.58
CA THR A 115 -13.46 -2.79 -21.53
C THR A 115 -13.80 -4.27 -21.55
N GLY A 116 -12.88 -5.13 -21.10
CA GLY A 116 -12.99 -6.59 -21.17
C GLY A 116 -13.00 -7.12 -22.59
N ARG A 117 -12.40 -6.39 -23.54
CA ARG A 117 -12.22 -6.84 -24.91
C ARG A 117 -10.86 -7.51 -25.04
N GLU A 118 -10.80 -8.54 -25.86
CA GLU A 118 -9.53 -9.15 -26.24
C GLU A 118 -8.70 -8.14 -27.03
N VAL A 119 -7.43 -7.99 -26.66
CA VAL A 119 -6.51 -6.98 -27.22
C VAL A 119 -6.02 -7.40 -28.61
N ASP A 120 -5.74 -8.69 -28.79
CA ASP A 120 -5.16 -9.26 -30.02
C ASP A 120 -5.46 -10.76 -30.12
N GLU A 121 -4.99 -11.44 -31.18
CA GLU A 121 -5.15 -12.88 -31.32
C GLU A 121 -4.54 -13.67 -30.14
N PRO A 122 -5.15 -14.80 -29.76
CA PRO A 122 -4.61 -15.65 -28.69
C PRO A 122 -3.19 -16.10 -29.00
N LEU A 123 -2.30 -15.98 -28.02
CA LEU A 123 -0.97 -16.56 -28.08
C LEU A 123 -1.11 -18.08 -27.99
N LYS A 124 -0.66 -18.77 -29.04
CA LYS A 124 -0.78 -20.22 -29.18
C LYS A 124 0.60 -20.88 -29.09
N GLY A 125 0.73 -21.78 -28.12
CA GLY A 125 1.86 -22.70 -28.03
C GLY A 125 1.53 -24.04 -28.70
N PRO A 126 2.23 -25.12 -28.32
CA PRO A 126 1.79 -26.47 -28.58
C PRO A 126 0.47 -26.72 -27.88
N ASP A 127 -0.24 -27.73 -28.37
CA ASP A 127 -1.56 -28.12 -27.89
C ASP A 127 -1.44 -28.81 -26.51
N THR A 128 -1.16 -28.02 -25.48
CA THR A 128 -0.99 -28.46 -24.09
C THR A 128 -1.63 -27.46 -23.13
N ASP A 129 -2.21 -27.99 -22.06
CA ASP A 129 -2.88 -27.26 -21.01
C ASP A 129 -1.93 -26.29 -20.29
N ILE A 130 -2.36 -25.03 -20.17
CA ILE A 130 -1.66 -24.00 -19.39
C ILE A 130 -2.22 -24.03 -17.97
N ASN A 131 -1.36 -24.14 -16.97
CA ASN A 131 -1.75 -24.19 -15.56
C ASN A 131 -1.47 -22.88 -14.83
N SER A 132 -0.43 -22.13 -15.24
CA SER A 132 -0.02 -20.91 -14.58
C SER A 132 0.56 -19.91 -15.56
N ILE A 133 0.26 -18.63 -15.34
CA ILE A 133 0.86 -17.52 -16.05
C ILE A 133 1.39 -16.48 -15.06
N ALA A 134 2.40 -15.72 -15.47
CA ALA A 134 2.86 -14.54 -14.72
C ALA A 134 3.34 -13.46 -15.69
N PHE A 135 3.00 -12.21 -15.40
CA PHE A 135 3.63 -11.05 -16.06
C PHE A 135 5.00 -10.77 -15.45
N SER A 136 5.94 -10.31 -16.28
CA SER A 136 7.15 -9.68 -15.76
C SER A 136 6.82 -8.34 -15.09
N PRO A 137 7.61 -7.89 -14.10
CA PRO A 137 7.41 -6.59 -13.46
C PRO A 137 7.30 -5.40 -14.45
N SER A 138 8.05 -5.42 -15.56
CA SER A 138 7.99 -4.40 -16.61
C SER A 138 6.79 -4.53 -17.54
N GLY A 139 6.06 -5.66 -17.48
CA GLY A 139 4.93 -5.96 -18.36
C GLY A 139 5.31 -6.30 -19.80
N ASN A 140 6.60 -6.44 -20.11
CA ASN A 140 7.05 -6.75 -21.48
C ASN A 140 7.03 -8.25 -21.79
N LEU A 141 7.18 -9.10 -20.77
CA LEU A 141 7.22 -10.54 -20.92
C LEU A 141 6.05 -11.20 -20.17
N LEU A 142 5.64 -12.35 -20.66
CA LEU A 142 4.76 -13.27 -19.95
C LEU A 142 5.43 -14.64 -19.85
N ALA A 143 5.38 -15.26 -18.68
CA ALA A 143 5.81 -16.64 -18.48
C ALA A 143 4.58 -17.54 -18.39
N THR A 144 4.66 -18.75 -18.96
CA THR A 144 3.61 -19.76 -18.83
C THR A 144 4.20 -21.10 -18.40
N GLY A 145 3.57 -21.74 -17.42
CA GLY A 145 3.81 -23.14 -17.04
C GLY A 145 2.69 -24.04 -17.55
N SER A 146 3.05 -25.17 -18.14
CA SER A 146 2.12 -26.09 -18.82
C SER A 146 2.35 -27.55 -18.46
N ASP A 147 1.46 -28.41 -18.94
CA ASP A 147 1.56 -29.87 -18.90
C ASP A 147 2.67 -30.45 -19.78
N GLU A 148 3.31 -29.62 -20.60
CA GLU A 148 4.46 -30.02 -21.42
C GLU A 148 5.77 -30.06 -20.60
N ASN A 149 5.69 -29.77 -19.31
CA ASN A 149 6.81 -29.73 -18.35
C ASN A 149 7.85 -28.65 -18.68
N THR A 150 7.47 -27.60 -19.42
CA THR A 150 8.36 -26.48 -19.77
C THR A 150 7.78 -25.15 -19.37
N VAL A 151 8.66 -24.21 -19.01
CA VAL A 151 8.28 -22.80 -18.90
C VAL A 151 8.52 -22.14 -20.24
N ARG A 152 7.53 -21.43 -20.77
CA ARG A 152 7.68 -20.62 -21.99
C ARG A 152 7.64 -19.15 -21.65
N LEU A 153 8.38 -18.37 -22.43
CA LEU A 153 8.38 -16.91 -22.39
C LEU A 153 7.72 -16.36 -23.66
N TRP A 154 6.91 -15.34 -23.47
CA TRP A 154 6.22 -14.62 -24.54
C TRP A 154 6.67 -13.17 -24.50
N ASP A 155 7.13 -12.67 -25.63
CA ASP A 155 7.38 -11.24 -25.82
C ASP A 155 6.08 -10.57 -26.28
N LEU A 156 5.55 -9.71 -25.41
CA LEU A 156 4.29 -9.03 -25.64
C LEU A 156 4.40 -7.85 -26.60
N ARG A 157 5.61 -7.36 -26.91
CA ARG A 157 5.83 -6.34 -27.95
C ARG A 157 5.66 -6.94 -29.34
N ASN A 158 6.14 -8.16 -29.50
CA ASN A 158 6.13 -8.88 -30.77
C ASN A 158 5.01 -9.93 -30.86
N MET A 159 4.22 -10.09 -29.79
CA MET A 159 3.14 -11.07 -29.67
C MET A 159 3.57 -12.48 -30.09
N SER A 160 4.77 -12.88 -29.67
CA SER A 160 5.40 -14.14 -30.10
C SER A 160 6.13 -14.82 -28.95
N SER A 161 6.27 -16.15 -29.06
CA SER A 161 7.08 -16.90 -28.11
C SER A 161 8.56 -16.59 -28.31
N VAL A 162 9.29 -16.37 -27.22
CA VAL A 162 10.76 -16.39 -27.24
C VAL A 162 11.19 -17.79 -27.69
N ALA A 163 12.21 -17.88 -28.55
CA ALA A 163 12.50 -19.07 -29.38
C ALA A 163 12.77 -20.38 -28.62
N SER A 164 12.98 -20.30 -27.31
CA SER A 164 13.50 -21.33 -26.41
C SER A 164 12.56 -21.51 -25.21
N SER A 165 12.01 -22.71 -25.08
CA SER A 165 11.31 -23.12 -23.85
C SER A 165 12.34 -23.56 -22.80
N LEU A 166 12.14 -23.19 -21.54
CA LEU A 166 12.95 -23.62 -20.41
C LEU A 166 12.56 -25.06 -20.02
N LYS A 167 13.44 -26.02 -20.35
CA LYS A 167 13.21 -27.46 -20.15
C LYS A 167 13.96 -27.98 -18.92
N GLY A 168 13.31 -28.84 -18.14
CA GLY A 168 13.98 -29.54 -17.03
C GLY A 168 13.05 -30.15 -16.01
N HIS A 169 11.82 -29.67 -15.86
CA HIS A 169 10.82 -30.35 -15.04
C HIS A 169 10.43 -31.70 -15.67
N PHE A 170 10.06 -32.66 -14.81
CA PHE A 170 9.68 -34.01 -15.24
C PHE A 170 8.17 -34.27 -15.22
N TYR A 171 7.40 -33.35 -14.64
CA TYR A 171 5.94 -33.37 -14.59
C TYR A 171 5.39 -31.95 -14.77
N TRP A 172 4.06 -31.84 -14.89
CA TRP A 172 3.38 -30.58 -15.18
C TRP A 172 3.80 -29.47 -14.21
N ILE A 173 3.96 -28.28 -14.77
CA ILE A 173 4.30 -27.07 -14.02
C ILE A 173 2.99 -26.47 -13.54
N THR A 174 2.86 -26.26 -12.24
CA THR A 174 1.62 -25.78 -11.63
C THR A 174 1.66 -24.29 -11.30
N SER A 175 2.85 -23.70 -11.20
CA SER A 175 3.03 -22.31 -10.81
C SER A 175 4.32 -21.74 -11.38
N VAL A 176 4.25 -20.52 -11.93
CA VAL A 176 5.40 -19.75 -12.43
C VAL A 176 5.33 -18.32 -11.90
N VAL A 177 6.49 -17.73 -11.55
CA VAL A 177 6.59 -16.33 -11.09
C VAL A 177 7.90 -15.72 -11.58
N PHE A 178 7.90 -14.41 -11.86
CA PHE A 178 9.13 -13.68 -12.14
C PHE A 178 9.80 -13.18 -10.87
N THR A 179 11.12 -13.14 -10.84
CA THR A 179 11.84 -12.36 -9.83
C THR A 179 11.60 -10.86 -10.04
N PRO A 180 11.59 -10.04 -8.97
CA PRO A 180 11.39 -8.58 -9.09
C PRO A 180 12.43 -7.86 -9.96
N ASP A 181 13.64 -8.43 -10.07
CA ASP A 181 14.73 -7.91 -10.90
C ASP A 181 14.62 -8.30 -12.39
N GLU A 182 13.60 -9.06 -12.78
CA GLU A 182 13.35 -9.58 -14.13
C GLU A 182 14.45 -10.47 -14.72
N THR A 183 15.40 -10.90 -13.91
CA THR A 183 16.52 -11.74 -14.39
C THR A 183 16.16 -13.22 -14.42
N ARG A 184 15.19 -13.63 -13.60
CA ARG A 184 14.91 -15.03 -13.31
C ARG A 184 13.42 -15.35 -13.25
N ILE A 185 13.12 -16.63 -13.44
CA ILE A 185 11.78 -17.21 -13.26
C ILE A 185 11.88 -18.32 -12.23
N ILE A 186 10.87 -18.45 -11.38
CA ILE A 186 10.72 -19.57 -10.46
C ILE A 186 9.53 -20.39 -10.91
N SER A 187 9.68 -21.71 -10.94
CA SER A 187 8.60 -22.63 -11.23
C SER A 187 8.48 -23.73 -10.18
N GLY A 188 7.23 -24.03 -9.80
CA GLY A 188 6.85 -25.19 -9.00
C GLY A 188 6.20 -26.26 -9.88
N SER A 189 6.52 -27.53 -9.62
CA SER A 189 6.02 -28.65 -10.41
C SER A 189 5.58 -29.83 -9.54
N TYR A 190 4.71 -30.65 -10.12
CA TYR A 190 4.31 -31.93 -9.56
C TYR A 190 5.45 -32.96 -9.54
N ASP A 191 6.59 -32.65 -10.16
CA ASP A 191 7.83 -33.42 -9.99
C ASP A 191 8.50 -33.22 -8.63
N LYS A 192 7.82 -32.49 -7.73
CA LYS A 192 8.20 -32.24 -6.33
C LYS A 192 9.39 -31.28 -6.21
N THR A 193 9.74 -30.58 -7.28
CA THR A 193 10.86 -29.63 -7.28
C THR A 193 10.40 -28.20 -7.53
N ILE A 194 11.23 -27.27 -7.05
CA ILE A 194 11.18 -25.86 -7.42
C ILE A 194 12.44 -25.59 -8.24
N ARG A 195 12.29 -24.93 -9.39
CA ARG A 195 13.41 -24.54 -10.25
C ARG A 195 13.48 -23.03 -10.41
N ILE A 196 14.70 -22.51 -10.41
CA ILE A 196 15.01 -21.11 -10.71
C ILE A 196 15.78 -21.07 -12.03
N TRP A 197 15.23 -20.35 -12.98
CA TRP A 197 15.72 -20.22 -14.35
C TRP A 197 16.29 -18.84 -14.56
N ASP A 198 17.44 -18.76 -15.22
CA ASP A 198 17.97 -17.50 -15.74
C ASP A 198 17.37 -17.24 -17.12
N ILE A 199 16.79 -16.05 -17.29
CA ILE A 199 16.09 -15.68 -18.53
C ILE A 199 17.09 -15.44 -19.67
N GLU A 200 18.23 -14.79 -19.39
CA GLU A 200 19.23 -14.47 -20.40
C GLU A 200 19.97 -15.72 -20.89
N ARG A 201 20.27 -16.63 -19.96
CA ARG A 201 21.02 -17.86 -20.24
C ARG A 201 20.13 -19.04 -20.60
N GLU A 202 18.81 -18.91 -20.49
CA GLU A 202 17.82 -19.95 -20.78
C GLU A 202 18.07 -21.29 -20.08
N THR A 203 18.68 -21.25 -18.89
CA THR A 203 19.14 -22.45 -18.17
C THR A 203 18.65 -22.44 -16.73
N THR A 204 18.50 -23.64 -16.16
CA THR A 204 18.27 -23.77 -14.71
C THR A 204 19.54 -23.36 -13.97
N VAL A 205 19.44 -22.36 -13.10
CA VAL A 205 20.54 -21.95 -12.21
C VAL A 205 20.50 -22.73 -10.90
N ILE A 206 19.30 -22.89 -10.35
CA ILE A 206 19.08 -23.54 -9.06
C ILE A 206 17.94 -24.54 -9.20
N GLN A 207 18.17 -25.75 -8.72
CA GLN A 207 17.14 -26.78 -8.59
C GLN A 207 17.04 -27.17 -7.12
N LEU A 208 15.89 -26.93 -6.51
CA LEU A 208 15.60 -27.30 -5.13
C LEU A 208 15.03 -28.72 -5.13
N ILE A 209 15.89 -29.72 -4.89
CA ILE A 209 15.58 -31.15 -4.93
C ILE A 209 15.56 -31.73 -3.51
N GLY A 210 14.57 -32.58 -3.22
CA GLY A 210 14.65 -33.55 -2.12
C GLY A 210 13.99 -33.15 -0.80
N GLU A 211 13.52 -31.92 -0.69
CA GLU A 211 12.90 -31.41 0.53
C GLU A 211 11.36 -31.51 0.49
N HIS A 212 10.72 -31.28 -0.67
CA HIS A 212 9.32 -31.65 -0.88
C HIS A 212 9.21 -33.14 -1.22
N THR A 213 8.32 -33.84 -0.53
CA THR A 213 7.99 -35.26 -0.74
C THR A 213 6.79 -35.47 -1.66
N GLN A 214 6.00 -34.41 -1.89
CA GLN A 214 4.83 -34.38 -2.77
C GLN A 214 4.87 -33.21 -3.76
N GLY A 215 3.97 -33.22 -4.75
CA GLY A 215 3.95 -32.24 -5.83
C GLY A 215 3.80 -30.80 -5.32
N VAL A 216 4.63 -29.88 -5.82
CA VAL A 216 4.50 -28.45 -5.52
C VAL A 216 3.32 -27.91 -6.33
N ARG A 217 2.42 -27.16 -5.69
CA ARG A 217 1.22 -26.59 -6.33
C ARG A 217 1.38 -25.11 -6.60
N SER A 218 1.99 -24.38 -5.68
CA SER A 218 2.15 -22.92 -5.79
C SER A 218 3.49 -22.48 -5.22
N VAL A 219 4.11 -21.54 -5.91
CA VAL A 219 5.30 -20.82 -5.46
C VAL A 219 5.04 -19.32 -5.54
N ASP A 220 5.66 -18.55 -4.66
CA ASP A 220 5.70 -17.10 -4.73
C ASP A 220 7.05 -16.57 -4.24
N ILE A 221 7.42 -15.37 -4.65
CA ILE A 221 8.69 -14.72 -4.29
C ILE A 221 8.43 -13.45 -3.47
N SER A 222 9.29 -13.19 -2.48
CA SER A 222 9.21 -11.97 -1.70
C SER A 222 9.42 -10.72 -2.58
N PRO A 223 8.81 -9.58 -2.23
CA PRO A 223 8.97 -8.31 -2.95
C PRO A 223 10.43 -7.87 -3.16
N ASP A 224 11.34 -8.25 -2.26
CA ASP A 224 12.78 -7.96 -2.38
C ASP A 224 13.56 -9.01 -3.18
N GLY A 225 12.89 -10.07 -3.65
CA GLY A 225 13.48 -11.14 -4.44
C GLY A 225 14.30 -12.16 -3.65
N SER A 226 14.44 -12.00 -2.32
CA SER A 226 15.38 -12.79 -1.52
C SER A 226 14.83 -14.13 -1.04
N GLN A 227 13.51 -14.30 -0.95
CA GLN A 227 12.87 -15.47 -0.36
C GLN A 227 11.80 -16.05 -1.27
N ILE A 228 11.65 -17.36 -1.28
CA ILE A 228 10.61 -18.09 -2.00
C ILE A 228 9.73 -18.79 -0.98
N ILE A 229 8.41 -18.70 -1.12
CA ILE A 229 7.46 -19.52 -0.36
C ILE A 229 6.83 -20.55 -1.28
N SER A 230 6.53 -21.71 -0.74
CA SER A 230 5.94 -22.82 -1.50
C SER A 230 4.82 -23.53 -0.75
N GLY A 231 3.74 -23.80 -1.48
CA GLY A 231 2.64 -24.68 -1.11
C GLY A 231 2.67 -25.96 -1.96
N SER A 232 2.37 -27.09 -1.35
CA SER A 232 2.46 -28.41 -2.01
C SER A 232 1.31 -29.31 -1.61
N ASP A 233 1.32 -30.53 -2.11
CA ASP A 233 0.43 -31.62 -1.69
C ASP A 233 0.65 -32.06 -0.23
N GLU A 234 1.61 -31.45 0.48
CA GLU A 234 1.81 -31.55 1.91
C GLU A 234 1.01 -30.50 2.69
N THR A 235 0.89 -30.70 4.00
CA THR A 235 0.10 -29.86 4.89
C THR A 235 0.84 -28.61 5.38
N ALA A 236 2.17 -28.54 5.21
CA ALA A 236 2.96 -27.41 5.65
C ALA A 236 3.53 -26.63 4.46
N LEU A 237 3.79 -25.34 4.67
CA LEU A 237 4.51 -24.51 3.71
C LEU A 237 6.01 -24.54 4.03
N ARG A 238 6.84 -24.31 3.00
CA ARG A 238 8.29 -24.14 3.13
C ARG A 238 8.73 -22.78 2.57
N LEU A 239 9.65 -22.15 3.28
CA LEU A 239 10.33 -20.91 2.89
C LEU A 239 11.77 -21.23 2.48
N TRP A 240 12.27 -20.58 1.43
CA TRP A 240 13.57 -20.83 0.84
C TRP A 240 14.32 -19.53 0.60
N ASP A 241 15.63 -19.60 0.65
CA ASP A 241 16.51 -18.55 0.17
C ASP A 241 16.63 -18.65 -1.36
N SER A 242 16.30 -17.59 -2.08
CA SER A 242 16.26 -17.58 -3.55
C SER A 242 17.64 -17.67 -4.20
N HIS A 243 18.71 -17.36 -3.46
CA HIS A 243 20.08 -17.31 -3.99
C HIS A 243 20.81 -18.64 -3.80
N THR A 244 20.54 -19.33 -2.70
CA THR A 244 21.20 -20.58 -2.32
C THR A 244 20.31 -21.79 -2.58
N GLY A 245 18.99 -21.61 -2.69
CA GLY A 245 18.03 -22.70 -2.79
C GLY A 245 17.87 -23.50 -1.49
N THR A 246 18.34 -22.98 -0.36
CA THR A 246 18.27 -23.65 0.95
C THR A 246 17.00 -23.26 1.70
N MET A 247 16.45 -24.19 2.50
CA MET A 247 15.27 -23.90 3.32
C MET A 247 15.63 -22.94 4.46
N ILE A 248 14.78 -21.93 4.68
CA ILE A 248 14.91 -20.94 5.75
C ILE A 248 13.90 -21.28 6.86
N GLY A 249 14.39 -21.34 8.10
CA GLY A 249 13.54 -21.44 9.28
C GLY A 249 12.82 -22.78 9.43
N ASN A 250 11.69 -22.76 10.13
CA ASN A 250 10.86 -23.93 10.37
C ASN A 250 9.71 -24.02 9.35
N LEU A 251 9.11 -25.20 9.26
CA LEU A 251 7.88 -25.41 8.49
C LEU A 251 6.73 -24.56 9.04
N PHE A 252 5.88 -24.07 8.15
CA PHE A 252 4.64 -23.39 8.53
C PHE A 252 3.54 -24.43 8.72
N GLU A 253 3.44 -24.96 9.94
CA GLU A 253 2.49 -26.03 10.28
C GLU A 253 1.12 -25.47 10.69
N GLY A 254 0.05 -26.03 10.15
CA GLY A 254 -1.30 -25.74 10.63
C GLY A 254 -2.42 -26.17 9.69
N HIS A 255 -2.21 -26.14 8.37
CA HIS A 255 -3.18 -26.72 7.44
C HIS A 255 -3.32 -28.23 7.68
N THR A 256 -4.49 -28.77 7.36
CA THR A 256 -4.78 -30.20 7.58
C THR A 256 -4.83 -31.02 6.29
N ARG A 257 -4.71 -30.35 5.14
CA ARG A 257 -4.68 -30.92 3.79
C ARG A 257 -3.71 -30.12 2.91
N TRP A 258 -3.61 -30.48 1.63
CA TRP A 258 -2.68 -29.84 0.69
C TRP A 258 -2.90 -28.33 0.57
N VAL A 259 -1.81 -27.61 0.33
CA VAL A 259 -1.77 -26.16 0.16
C VAL A 259 -1.77 -25.85 -1.34
N SER A 260 -2.87 -25.29 -1.82
CA SER A 260 -3.13 -25.02 -3.24
C SER A 260 -2.48 -23.73 -3.72
N SER A 261 -2.42 -22.70 -2.86
CA SER A 261 -1.92 -21.38 -3.23
C SER A 261 -1.23 -20.71 -2.05
N VAL A 262 -0.14 -20.00 -2.35
CA VAL A 262 0.59 -19.15 -1.42
C VAL A 262 0.83 -17.78 -2.05
N ASN A 263 0.83 -16.73 -1.25
CA ASN A 263 1.17 -15.38 -1.72
C ASN A 263 1.81 -14.54 -0.61
N PHE A 264 2.89 -13.81 -0.90
CA PHE A 264 3.52 -12.88 0.02
C PHE A 264 2.72 -11.58 0.15
N SER A 265 2.72 -11.01 1.35
CA SER A 265 2.27 -9.63 1.53
C SER A 265 3.26 -8.66 0.87
N PRO A 266 2.81 -7.47 0.42
CA PRO A 266 3.69 -6.48 -0.23
C PRO A 266 4.86 -5.98 0.61
N ASN A 267 4.82 -6.17 1.93
CA ASN A 267 5.89 -5.83 2.86
C ASN A 267 6.74 -7.03 3.29
N ALA A 268 6.52 -8.22 2.72
CA ALA A 268 7.19 -9.48 3.05
C ALA A 268 7.08 -9.94 4.53
N VAL A 269 6.20 -9.31 5.33
CA VAL A 269 6.02 -9.68 6.75
C VAL A 269 5.12 -10.90 6.88
N TYR A 270 4.14 -11.03 5.99
CA TYR A 270 3.14 -12.08 6.04
C TYR A 270 3.10 -12.91 4.76
N VAL A 271 2.60 -14.13 4.88
CA VAL A 271 2.18 -15.00 3.77
C VAL A 271 0.73 -15.37 3.97
N ALA A 272 -0.05 -15.41 2.90
CA ALA A 272 -1.38 -15.97 2.86
C ALA A 272 -1.32 -17.34 2.17
N SER A 273 -2.11 -18.29 2.64
CA SER A 273 -2.26 -19.58 1.98
C SER A 273 -3.71 -20.05 1.91
N GLY A 274 -4.05 -20.68 0.79
CA GLY A 274 -5.31 -21.38 0.58
C GLY A 274 -5.08 -22.90 0.51
N SER A 275 -6.03 -23.67 1.05
CA SER A 275 -5.91 -25.14 1.15
C SER A 275 -7.24 -25.85 0.88
N ASP A 276 -7.12 -27.15 0.59
CA ASP A 276 -8.22 -28.14 0.53
C ASP A 276 -8.86 -28.43 1.89
N ASP A 277 -8.23 -27.97 2.97
CA ASP A 277 -8.91 -27.89 4.26
C ASP A 277 -9.95 -26.77 4.34
N LYS A 278 -10.20 -26.08 3.21
CA LYS A 278 -11.22 -25.03 3.01
C LYS A 278 -10.93 -23.73 3.75
N THR A 279 -9.69 -23.58 4.25
CA THR A 279 -9.29 -22.39 5.00
C THR A 279 -8.32 -21.51 4.24
N VAL A 280 -8.40 -20.20 4.51
CA VAL A 280 -7.31 -19.26 4.25
C VAL A 280 -6.58 -18.99 5.56
N ARG A 281 -5.24 -19.07 5.56
CA ARG A 281 -4.41 -18.80 6.74
C ARG A 281 -3.38 -17.73 6.46
N ILE A 282 -3.06 -16.95 7.48
CA ILE A 282 -2.03 -15.91 7.45
C ILE A 282 -0.88 -16.35 8.33
N TRP A 283 0.34 -16.17 7.85
CA TRP A 283 1.56 -16.60 8.52
C TRP A 283 2.50 -15.43 8.69
N ASP A 284 3.09 -15.29 9.87
CA ASP A 284 4.23 -14.41 10.09
C ASP A 284 5.48 -15.10 9.57
N VAL A 285 6.15 -14.47 8.59
CA VAL A 285 7.33 -15.01 7.91
C VAL A 285 8.50 -15.17 8.87
N ARG A 286 8.69 -14.25 9.81
CA ARG A 286 9.81 -14.28 10.75
C ARG A 286 9.62 -15.33 11.83
N MET A 287 8.39 -15.53 12.29
CA MET A 287 8.07 -16.46 13.36
C MET A 287 7.76 -17.87 12.86
N CYS A 288 7.53 -18.05 11.56
CA CYS A 288 7.06 -19.30 10.95
C CYS A 288 5.77 -19.82 11.61
N ARG A 289 4.84 -18.91 11.95
CA ARG A 289 3.62 -19.23 12.72
C ARG A 289 2.40 -18.55 12.14
N GLN A 290 1.26 -19.19 12.33
CA GLN A 290 -0.02 -18.61 11.96
C GLN A 290 -0.32 -17.37 12.82
N VAL A 291 -0.89 -16.35 12.18
CA VAL A 291 -1.40 -15.13 12.79
C VAL A 291 -2.93 -15.19 12.82
N GLY A 292 -3.51 -15.10 14.02
CA GLY A 292 -4.96 -15.15 14.21
C GLY A 292 -5.57 -16.53 13.90
N GLU A 293 -6.91 -16.59 13.84
CA GLU A 293 -7.66 -17.80 13.51
C GLU A 293 -7.73 -18.03 11.98
N PRO A 294 -7.79 -19.29 11.50
CA PRO A 294 -8.00 -19.58 10.08
C PRO A 294 -9.33 -19.00 9.59
N PHE A 295 -9.34 -18.43 8.39
CA PHE A 295 -10.57 -17.94 7.77
C PHE A 295 -11.34 -19.12 7.17
N LYS A 296 -12.48 -19.46 7.79
CA LYS A 296 -13.35 -20.60 7.43
C LYS A 296 -14.60 -20.13 6.68
N GLU A 297 -14.41 -19.31 5.66
CA GLU A 297 -15.54 -18.75 4.90
C GLU A 297 -15.93 -19.61 3.70
N HIS A 298 -15.00 -20.39 3.15
CA HIS A 298 -15.24 -21.25 2.00
C HIS A 298 -15.81 -22.61 2.42
N THR A 299 -16.69 -23.15 1.58
CA THR A 299 -17.34 -24.46 1.81
C THR A 299 -16.65 -25.62 1.09
N ASP A 300 -15.67 -25.28 0.25
CA ASP A 300 -14.83 -26.21 -0.50
C ASP A 300 -13.40 -25.66 -0.64
N THR A 301 -12.53 -26.41 -1.31
CA THR A 301 -11.10 -26.15 -1.50
C THR A 301 -10.80 -24.73 -1.96
N VAL A 302 -9.93 -24.04 -1.22
CA VAL A 302 -9.43 -22.71 -1.61
C VAL A 302 -8.30 -22.88 -2.62
N THR A 303 -8.53 -22.53 -3.87
CA THR A 303 -7.61 -22.78 -4.99
C THR A 303 -6.57 -21.69 -5.16
N SER A 304 -6.91 -20.45 -4.82
CA SER A 304 -6.07 -19.29 -5.09
C SER A 304 -6.27 -18.24 -4.00
N VAL A 305 -5.18 -17.64 -3.55
CA VAL A 305 -5.17 -16.48 -2.65
C VAL A 305 -4.28 -15.39 -3.22
N ALA A 306 -4.64 -14.13 -2.98
CA ALA A 306 -3.84 -12.98 -3.38
C ALA A 306 -3.95 -11.87 -2.33
N PHE A 307 -2.82 -11.25 -1.95
CA PHE A 307 -2.83 -10.00 -1.20
C PHE A 307 -3.14 -8.82 -2.11
N SER A 308 -3.83 -7.81 -1.57
CA SER A 308 -3.88 -6.52 -2.23
C SER A 308 -2.53 -5.81 -2.18
N PRO A 309 -2.20 -4.94 -3.15
CA PRO A 309 -0.94 -4.18 -3.17
C PRO A 309 -0.70 -3.31 -1.95
N CYS A 310 -1.76 -2.96 -1.20
CA CYS A 310 -1.65 -2.21 0.06
C CYS A 310 -1.51 -3.11 1.31
N GLY A 311 -1.56 -4.44 1.14
CA GLY A 311 -1.42 -5.42 2.21
C GLY A 311 -2.58 -5.45 3.20
N ARG A 312 -3.73 -4.86 2.86
CA ARG A 312 -4.91 -4.76 3.76
C ARG A 312 -6.01 -5.76 3.44
N LEU A 313 -6.07 -6.22 2.20
CA LEU A 313 -7.11 -7.14 1.75
C LEU A 313 -6.47 -8.43 1.26
N ILE A 314 -7.24 -9.50 1.35
CA ILE A 314 -6.93 -10.80 0.74
C ILE A 314 -8.14 -11.22 -0.08
N ALA A 315 -7.88 -11.61 -1.32
CA ALA A 315 -8.85 -12.26 -2.17
C ALA A 315 -8.61 -13.77 -2.15
N SER A 316 -9.67 -14.56 -2.12
CA SER A 316 -9.60 -16.02 -2.23
C SER A 316 -10.64 -16.54 -3.22
N GLY A 317 -10.22 -17.48 -4.08
CA GLY A 317 -11.09 -18.24 -4.97
C GLY A 317 -11.20 -19.70 -4.51
N SER A 318 -12.33 -20.35 -4.77
CA SER A 318 -12.59 -21.72 -4.30
C SER A 318 -13.38 -22.58 -5.29
N TYR A 319 -13.32 -23.90 -5.05
CA TYR A 319 -14.17 -24.92 -5.67
C TYR A 319 -15.66 -24.70 -5.37
N ASP A 320 -15.98 -23.95 -4.31
CA ASP A 320 -17.35 -23.54 -3.99
C ASP A 320 -17.91 -22.47 -4.93
N GLN A 321 -17.17 -22.12 -5.99
CA GLN A 321 -17.54 -21.17 -7.04
C GLN A 321 -17.61 -19.72 -6.58
N THR A 322 -17.09 -19.41 -5.39
CA THR A 322 -17.08 -18.05 -4.85
C THR A 322 -15.70 -17.42 -4.87
N VAL A 323 -15.70 -16.09 -5.01
CA VAL A 323 -14.58 -15.22 -4.69
C VAL A 323 -14.92 -14.48 -3.41
N LYS A 324 -14.02 -14.48 -2.43
CA LYS A 324 -14.17 -13.72 -1.18
C LYS A 324 -13.05 -12.70 -1.07
N ILE A 325 -13.36 -11.50 -0.58
CA ILE A 325 -12.39 -10.43 -0.34
C ILE A 325 -12.53 -10.01 1.12
N ARG A 326 -11.45 -10.19 1.89
CA ARG A 326 -11.45 -9.99 3.34
C ARG A 326 -10.38 -8.98 3.75
N ASN A 327 -10.72 -8.11 4.71
CA ASN A 327 -9.78 -7.17 5.32
C ASN A 327 -9.03 -7.83 6.48
N ILE A 328 -7.73 -7.55 6.59
CA ILE A 328 -6.82 -8.16 7.56
C ILE A 328 -6.11 -7.16 8.48
N ILE A 329 -6.54 -5.88 8.53
CA ILE A 329 -5.94 -4.88 9.44
C ILE A 329 -6.03 -5.36 10.90
N PRO A 330 -4.95 -5.25 11.70
CA PRO A 330 -4.96 -5.62 13.11
C PRO A 330 -5.79 -4.59 13.90
N GLY A 331 -7.04 -4.91 14.15
CA GLY A 331 -7.96 -4.13 14.98
C GLY A 331 -8.95 -4.95 15.79
N ASP A 332 -9.11 -6.26 15.53
CA ASP A 332 -10.14 -7.10 16.17
C ASP A 332 -9.64 -8.47 16.66
N PHE A 333 -8.34 -8.64 16.91
CA PHE A 333 -7.80 -9.86 17.53
C PHE A 333 -7.71 -9.79 19.06
N ASN A 334 -8.53 -8.97 19.71
CA ASN A 334 -8.70 -8.98 21.17
C ASN A 334 -10.08 -8.45 21.56
N LEU A 335 -11.10 -9.31 21.52
CA LEU A 335 -12.18 -9.30 22.50
C LEU A 335 -12.45 -10.74 22.90
N ASN A 336 -11.91 -11.04 24.08
CA ASN A 336 -11.76 -12.35 24.66
C ASN A 336 -13.07 -13.13 24.78
N SER A 337 -12.91 -14.44 24.58
CA SER A 337 -13.38 -15.47 25.50
C SER A 337 -13.86 -14.95 26.86
N SER A 338 -15.09 -15.31 27.20
CA SER A 338 -15.67 -15.42 28.55
C SER A 338 -14.71 -15.25 29.73
N ASN A 339 -14.93 -14.21 30.55
CA ASN A 339 -15.26 -14.35 31.98
C ASN A 339 -15.48 -12.97 32.63
N GLU A 340 -16.54 -12.91 33.42
CA GLU A 340 -16.91 -11.83 34.35
C GLU A 340 -15.72 -11.39 35.21
N PHE A 341 -15.53 -10.08 35.41
CA PHE A 341 -15.31 -9.47 36.72
C PHE A 341 -15.51 -7.94 36.65
N ASP A 342 -16.49 -7.49 37.43
CA ASP A 342 -16.94 -6.13 37.67
C ASP A 342 -15.90 -5.31 38.47
N ILE A 343 -15.46 -4.14 37.97
CA ILE A 343 -15.09 -2.99 38.81
C ILE A 343 -15.49 -1.68 38.12
N ARG A 344 -16.50 -1.03 38.71
CA ARG A 344 -16.96 0.34 38.50
C ARG A 344 -15.85 1.38 38.71
N HIS A 345 -15.72 2.36 37.80
CA HIS A 345 -15.42 3.79 38.06
C HIS A 345 -15.59 4.55 36.72
N LYS A 346 -16.74 5.17 36.47
CA LYS A 346 -17.06 6.61 36.57
C LYS A 346 -16.27 7.56 35.64
N ASP A 347 -17.03 8.08 34.68
CA ASP A 347 -17.00 9.41 34.05
C ASP A 347 -15.76 9.81 33.21
N ASP A 348 -15.87 9.73 31.88
CA ASP A 348 -15.92 10.94 31.03
C ASP A 348 -16.23 10.62 29.54
N CYS A 349 -16.90 11.57 28.90
CA CYS A 349 -17.78 11.44 27.74
C CYS A 349 -17.15 10.95 26.42
N VAL A 350 -17.92 10.10 25.74
CA VAL A 350 -17.77 9.66 24.35
C VAL A 350 -18.22 10.80 23.41
N HIS A 351 -17.34 11.22 22.50
CA HIS A 351 -17.75 11.88 21.26
C HIS A 351 -17.65 10.87 20.11
N GLU A 352 -18.82 10.55 19.55
CA GLU A 352 -18.98 9.75 18.33
C GLU A 352 -18.12 10.33 17.18
N VAL A 353 -17.19 9.53 16.66
CA VAL A 353 -16.46 9.87 15.44
C VAL A 353 -17.23 9.31 14.26
N GLY A 354 -17.98 10.20 13.60
CA GLY A 354 -18.72 9.90 12.39
C GLY A 354 -17.83 9.49 11.22
N VAL A 355 -18.44 8.70 10.33
CA VAL A 355 -17.98 8.19 9.03
C VAL A 355 -17.12 9.20 8.25
N PRO A 356 -15.96 8.83 7.67
CA PRO A 356 -15.17 9.75 6.85
C PRO A 356 -15.87 10.05 5.51
N GLU A 357 -16.18 11.32 5.25
CA GLU A 357 -16.65 11.77 3.94
C GLU A 357 -15.55 11.63 2.87
N PRO A 358 -15.86 11.23 1.63
CA PRO A 358 -14.87 11.00 0.59
C PRO A 358 -14.29 12.31 0.04
N ILE A 359 -12.95 12.41 0.03
CA ILE A 359 -12.24 13.46 -0.72
C ILE A 359 -12.53 13.24 -2.22
N SER A 360 -13.18 14.23 -2.85
CA SER A 360 -13.58 14.21 -4.27
C SER A 360 -12.50 14.80 -5.18
N GLN A 361 -12.44 14.33 -6.44
CA GLN A 361 -11.53 14.82 -7.48
C GLN A 361 -11.78 16.28 -7.94
N TYR A 362 -12.86 16.91 -7.48
CA TYR A 362 -13.25 18.29 -7.81
C TYR A 362 -13.30 19.21 -6.58
N MET A 363 -12.61 18.87 -5.50
CA MET A 363 -12.65 19.63 -4.24
C MET A 363 -11.93 20.98 -4.39
N SER A 364 -12.60 22.09 -4.09
CA SER A 364 -11.99 23.42 -4.14
C SER A 364 -11.01 23.63 -2.96
N ILE A 365 -10.15 24.65 -3.04
CA ILE A 365 -9.28 25.06 -1.92
C ILE A 365 -10.10 25.38 -0.66
N GLN A 366 -11.27 25.98 -0.85
CA GLN A 366 -12.16 26.33 0.26
C GLN A 366 -12.76 25.07 0.90
N ASP A 367 -13.10 24.07 0.10
CA ASP A 367 -13.62 22.79 0.59
C ASP A 367 -12.54 21.99 1.32
N MET A 368 -11.31 21.97 0.79
CA MET A 368 -10.16 21.35 1.46
C MET A 368 -9.84 22.02 2.79
N PHE A 369 -9.84 23.35 2.81
CA PHE A 369 -9.63 24.12 4.02
C PHE A 369 -10.72 23.79 5.05
N SER A 370 -11.99 23.84 4.64
CA SER A 370 -13.13 23.52 5.51
C SER A 370 -13.06 22.10 6.05
N LEU A 371 -12.65 21.13 5.23
CA LEU A 371 -12.47 19.74 5.63
C LEU A 371 -11.36 19.60 6.68
N LEU A 372 -10.21 20.24 6.46
CA LEU A 372 -9.09 20.21 7.42
C LEU A 372 -9.48 20.85 8.76
N ILE A 373 -10.19 21.98 8.74
CA ILE A 373 -10.71 22.62 9.96
C ILE A 373 -11.74 21.71 10.66
N LYS A 374 -12.66 21.09 9.92
CA LYS A 374 -13.66 20.13 10.46
C LYS A 374 -13.00 18.94 11.15
N HIS A 375 -11.84 18.49 10.66
CA HIS A 375 -11.06 17.42 11.28
C HIS A 375 -10.02 17.91 12.32
N GLY A 376 -10.13 19.17 12.76
CA GLY A 376 -9.41 19.71 13.90
C GLY A 376 -8.03 20.28 13.60
N CYS A 377 -7.80 20.79 12.38
CA CYS A 377 -6.76 21.79 12.12
C CYS A 377 -7.23 23.18 12.58
N THR A 378 -6.30 24.03 13.01
CA THR A 378 -6.61 25.39 13.49
C THR A 378 -6.69 26.39 12.33
N ASP A 379 -7.74 27.22 12.31
CA ASP A 379 -7.86 28.37 11.40
C ASP A 379 -7.18 29.59 12.02
N LEU A 380 -6.12 30.09 11.39
CA LEU A 380 -5.37 31.28 11.83
C LEU A 380 -5.68 32.53 11.00
N SER A 381 -6.71 32.49 10.13
CA SER A 381 -6.98 33.57 9.18
C SER A 381 -7.36 34.88 9.88
N SER A 382 -7.99 34.79 11.05
CA SER A 382 -8.37 35.95 11.88
C SER A 382 -7.24 36.48 12.77
N GLU A 383 -6.26 35.64 13.09
CA GLU A 383 -5.11 35.96 13.95
C GLU A 383 -3.92 36.53 13.17
N LEU A 384 -3.93 36.41 11.85
CA LEU A 384 -2.92 37.00 10.99
C LEU A 384 -2.97 38.53 11.03
N ASP A 385 -1.81 39.16 11.21
CA ASP A 385 -1.70 40.61 11.18
C ASP A 385 -1.66 41.11 9.72
N ASN A 386 -2.82 41.59 9.25
CA ASN A 386 -2.98 42.14 7.90
C ASN A 386 -2.57 43.61 7.79
N SER A 387 -2.16 44.26 8.89
CA SER A 387 -1.79 45.68 8.91
C SER A 387 -0.41 45.97 8.34
N GLN A 388 0.44 44.94 8.21
CA GLN A 388 1.70 45.02 7.48
C GLN A 388 1.52 44.46 6.07
N GLY A 389 1.57 45.33 5.07
CA GLY A 389 1.72 44.90 3.69
C GLY A 389 2.93 43.97 3.57
N THR A 390 2.69 42.78 3.02
CA THR A 390 3.64 41.71 2.65
C THR A 390 4.23 40.90 3.79
N ALA A 391 3.75 39.65 3.90
CA ALA A 391 4.65 38.59 4.29
C ALA A 391 5.80 38.58 3.27
N ILE A 392 7.03 38.85 3.72
CA ILE A 392 8.19 39.05 2.82
C ILE A 392 8.48 37.72 2.14
N LEU A 393 8.55 37.69 0.80
CA LEU A 393 8.98 36.51 0.05
C LEU A 393 10.45 36.23 0.36
N ILE A 394 10.73 35.11 1.00
CA ILE A 394 12.11 34.72 1.40
C ILE A 394 12.70 33.73 0.41
N SER A 395 11.86 32.90 -0.20
CA SER A 395 12.27 31.98 -1.25
C SER A 395 11.07 31.67 -2.16
N GLY A 396 11.28 31.72 -3.47
CA GLY A 396 10.29 31.36 -4.49
C GLY A 396 10.84 30.23 -5.35
N GLY A 397 10.13 29.11 -5.39
CA GLY A 397 10.46 27.91 -6.17
C GLY A 397 9.21 27.17 -6.62
N GLY A 398 9.37 26.09 -7.39
CA GLY A 398 8.30 25.43 -8.17
C GLY A 398 7.04 24.97 -7.42
N PHE A 399 7.06 24.87 -6.08
CA PHE A 399 5.96 24.31 -5.28
C PHE A 399 5.28 25.28 -4.31
N GLY A 400 5.68 26.55 -4.27
CA GLY A 400 5.06 27.55 -3.41
C GLY A 400 6.03 28.59 -2.87
N ASP A 401 5.47 29.71 -2.43
CA ASP A 401 6.21 30.82 -1.87
C ASP A 401 6.30 30.66 -0.35
N ILE A 402 7.50 30.75 0.22
CA ILE A 402 7.68 30.87 1.68
C ILE A 402 7.73 32.35 2.01
N ARG A 403 6.80 32.77 2.86
CA ARG A 403 6.71 34.15 3.31
C ARG A 403 6.84 34.25 4.82
N LYS A 404 7.57 35.25 5.30
CA LYS A 404 7.65 35.56 6.73
C LYS A 404 6.53 36.51 7.12
N GLY A 405 5.68 36.08 8.03
CA GLY A 405 4.55 36.85 8.56
C GLY A 405 4.64 37.07 10.07
N LYS A 406 3.58 37.67 10.61
CA LYS A 406 3.43 37.92 12.04
C LYS A 406 1.98 37.71 12.45
N LEU A 407 1.77 37.07 13.60
CA LEU A 407 0.46 36.96 14.24
C LEU A 407 0.18 38.21 15.10
N ARG A 408 -1.09 38.52 15.35
CA ARG A 408 -1.51 39.69 16.16
C ARG A 408 -0.92 39.68 17.58
N ASN A 409 -0.61 38.51 18.13
CA ASN A 409 0.03 38.36 19.44
C ASN A 409 1.53 38.71 19.44
N GLY A 410 2.13 38.98 18.28
CA GLY A 410 3.54 39.32 18.15
C GLY A 410 4.42 38.22 17.56
N ASN A 411 3.93 36.97 17.50
CA ASN A 411 4.75 35.82 17.10
C ASN A 411 5.11 35.87 15.62
N MET A 412 6.38 35.63 15.32
CA MET A 412 6.86 35.51 13.94
C MET A 412 6.52 34.12 13.39
N ILE A 413 6.05 34.08 12.15
CA ILE A 413 5.59 32.84 11.51
C ILE A 413 6.16 32.70 10.10
N ALA A 414 6.27 31.47 9.64
CA ALA A 414 6.49 31.13 8.23
C ALA A 414 5.16 30.66 7.62
N ILE A 415 4.79 31.27 6.49
CA ILE A 415 3.61 30.90 5.71
C ILE A 415 4.09 30.29 4.41
N LYS A 416 3.86 28.99 4.24
CA LYS A 416 4.11 28.27 2.98
C LYS A 416 2.79 28.19 2.22
N THR A 417 2.71 28.85 1.06
CA THR A 417 1.46 28.94 0.29
C THR A 417 1.44 28.01 -0.91
N TRP A 418 0.37 27.22 -1.07
CA TRP A 418 0.07 26.49 -2.29
C TRP A 418 -0.79 27.34 -3.22
N ARG A 419 -0.32 27.55 -4.45
CA ARG A 419 -1.04 28.34 -5.47
C ARG A 419 -2.21 27.53 -6.02
N ALA A 420 -3.35 28.18 -6.27
CA ALA A 420 -4.52 27.52 -6.84
C ALA A 420 -4.25 26.81 -8.16
N SER A 421 -3.44 27.43 -9.03
CA SER A 421 -3.08 26.85 -10.33
C SER A 421 -2.31 25.53 -10.24
N LEU A 422 -1.54 25.30 -9.17
CA LEU A 422 -0.84 24.04 -8.93
C LEU A 422 -1.80 22.96 -8.41
N ILE A 423 -2.74 23.34 -7.56
CA ILE A 423 -3.75 22.44 -6.99
C ILE A 423 -4.72 21.96 -8.06
N GLU A 424 -5.15 22.84 -8.97
CA GLU A 424 -6.05 22.52 -10.09
C GLU A 424 -5.41 21.60 -11.14
N GLN A 425 -4.07 21.56 -11.21
CA GLN A 425 -3.31 20.71 -12.13
C GLN A 425 -2.79 19.41 -11.47
N CYS A 426 -2.93 19.26 -10.16
CA CYS A 426 -2.48 18.07 -9.44
C CYS A 426 -3.45 16.90 -9.64
N ASP A 427 -2.90 15.69 -9.81
CA ASP A 427 -3.71 14.49 -9.81
C ASP A 427 -4.34 14.25 -8.42
N TYR A 428 -5.44 13.48 -8.41
CA TYR A 428 -6.18 13.16 -7.20
C TYR A 428 -5.32 12.45 -6.13
N LYS A 429 -4.35 11.62 -6.54
CA LYS A 429 -3.47 10.86 -5.64
C LYS A 429 -2.55 11.81 -4.85
N THR A 430 -1.99 12.79 -5.55
CA THR A 430 -1.11 13.83 -5.02
C THR A 430 -1.88 14.71 -4.05
N LEU A 431 -3.09 15.15 -4.42
CA LEU A 431 -3.93 15.99 -3.57
C LEU A 431 -4.33 15.26 -2.28
N LYS A 432 -4.83 14.02 -2.39
CA LYS A 432 -5.19 13.18 -1.23
C LYS A 432 -4.00 12.94 -0.30
N ARG A 433 -2.81 12.71 -0.87
CA ARG A 433 -1.57 12.55 -0.11
C ARG A 433 -1.22 13.83 0.65
N ALA A 434 -1.26 14.97 -0.03
CA ALA A 434 -0.99 16.29 0.54
C ALA A 434 -1.93 16.63 1.70
N THR A 435 -3.24 16.45 1.54
CA THR A 435 -4.23 16.70 2.61
C THR A 435 -3.98 15.81 3.83
N ARG A 436 -3.63 14.53 3.60
CA ARG A 436 -3.31 13.58 4.67
C ARG A 436 -2.03 13.97 5.41
N GLU A 437 -1.01 14.44 4.69
CA GLU A 437 0.25 14.90 5.28
C GLU A 437 0.04 16.14 6.15
N ILE A 438 -0.75 17.12 5.69
CA ILE A 438 -1.12 18.30 6.50
C ILE A 438 -1.90 17.89 7.75
N TYR A 439 -2.85 16.97 7.61
CA TYR A 439 -3.63 16.48 8.74
C TYR A 439 -2.75 15.84 9.81
N TYR A 440 -1.83 14.94 9.43
CA TYR A 440 -0.92 14.34 10.40
C TYR A 440 0.05 15.35 10.98
N TRP A 441 0.60 16.25 10.16
CA TRP A 441 1.49 17.31 10.62
C TRP A 441 0.82 18.21 11.68
N SER A 442 -0.46 18.55 11.53
CA SER A 442 -1.19 19.36 12.52
C SER A 442 -1.34 18.67 13.88
N LYS A 443 -1.30 17.34 13.92
CA LYS A 443 -1.40 16.53 15.15
C LYS A 443 -0.05 16.20 15.78
N MET A 444 1.05 16.44 15.07
CA MET A 444 2.39 16.13 15.60
C MET A 444 2.82 17.17 16.63
N LYS A 445 3.17 16.70 17.83
CA LYS A 445 3.69 17.53 18.92
C LYS A 445 4.98 16.92 19.45
N HIS A 446 6.10 17.42 18.96
CA HIS A 446 7.42 16.99 19.41
C HIS A 446 8.43 18.14 19.31
N LYS A 447 9.34 18.25 20.29
CA LYS A 447 10.31 19.35 20.39
C LYS A 447 11.25 19.46 19.18
N ASN A 448 11.47 18.35 18.46
CA ASN A 448 12.34 18.26 17.28
C ASN A 448 11.57 18.03 15.96
N ILE A 449 10.25 18.24 15.96
CA ILE A 449 9.44 18.31 14.74
C ILE A 449 9.00 19.75 14.57
N HIS A 450 9.16 20.28 13.36
CA HIS A 450 8.74 21.63 13.04
C HIS A 450 7.22 21.71 13.17
N GLU A 451 6.69 22.69 13.88
CA GLU A 451 5.28 22.71 14.26
C GLU A 451 4.43 23.41 13.21
N LEU A 452 3.35 22.73 12.76
CA LEU A 452 2.25 23.37 12.05
C LEU A 452 1.31 24.00 13.09
N MET A 453 1.31 25.33 13.13
CA MET A 453 0.48 26.10 14.06
C MET A 453 -0.98 26.16 13.58
N GLY A 454 -1.18 26.22 12.26
CA GLY A 454 -2.52 26.26 11.68
C GLY A 454 -2.51 26.52 10.19
N MET A 455 -3.70 26.75 9.65
CA MET A 455 -3.95 26.96 8.23
C MET A 455 -4.60 28.32 8.00
N VAL A 456 -4.39 28.90 6.82
CA VAL A 456 -5.04 30.14 6.39
C VAL A 456 -5.46 30.06 4.93
N ILE A 457 -6.54 30.74 4.58
CA ILE A 457 -6.79 31.11 3.18
C ILE A 457 -6.04 32.42 2.92
N PHE A 458 -4.86 32.31 2.33
CA PHE A 458 -4.00 33.46 2.10
C PHE A 458 -4.38 34.17 0.80
N MET A 459 -4.57 35.49 0.87
CA MET A 459 -4.92 36.36 -0.27
C MET A 459 -6.16 35.88 -1.07
N GLY A 460 -7.07 35.15 -0.43
CA GLY A 460 -8.31 34.65 -1.05
C GLY A 460 -8.12 33.57 -2.14
N GLN A 461 -6.89 33.13 -2.42
CA GLN A 461 -6.57 32.29 -3.58
C GLN A 461 -5.55 31.18 -3.30
N SER A 462 -5.03 31.05 -2.07
CA SER A 462 -3.98 30.07 -1.77
C SER A 462 -4.17 29.45 -0.40
N LEU A 463 -3.97 28.13 -0.31
CA LEU A 463 -3.93 27.43 0.97
C LEU A 463 -2.57 27.69 1.62
N GLY A 464 -2.55 28.38 2.75
CA GLY A 464 -1.35 28.70 3.52
C GLY A 464 -1.20 27.77 4.71
N MET A 465 -0.06 27.10 4.82
CA MET A 465 0.37 26.38 6.02
C MET A 465 1.19 27.34 6.89
N VAL A 466 0.75 27.57 8.12
CA VAL A 466 1.39 28.49 9.06
C VAL A 466 2.19 27.69 10.07
N SER A 467 3.48 27.94 10.11
CA SER A 467 4.45 27.28 11.00
C SER A 467 5.29 28.30 11.76
N GLU A 468 5.99 27.82 12.78
CA GLU A 468 6.93 28.64 13.56
C GLU A 468 8.01 29.26 12.65
N TRP A 469 8.40 30.51 12.91
CA TRP A 469 9.56 31.08 12.23
C TRP A 469 10.86 30.59 12.86
N MET A 470 11.75 30.00 12.07
CA MET A 470 13.03 29.47 12.53
C MET A 470 14.16 30.45 12.19
N GLU A 471 14.63 31.24 13.17
CA GLU A 471 15.52 32.39 12.94
C GLU A 471 16.87 32.02 12.33
N ASN A 472 17.39 30.86 12.68
CA ASN A 472 18.71 30.41 12.24
C ASN A 472 18.67 29.69 10.88
N GLY A 473 17.48 29.56 10.28
CA GLY A 473 17.30 28.97 8.95
C GLY A 473 17.58 27.46 8.95
N ASN A 474 18.04 26.94 7.81
CA ASN A 474 18.37 25.52 7.69
C ASN A 474 19.71 25.19 8.37
N LEU A 475 19.84 23.93 8.82
CA LEU A 475 21.00 23.41 9.53
C LEU A 475 22.29 23.58 8.73
N HIS A 476 22.23 23.46 7.40
CA HIS A 476 23.40 23.64 6.54
C HIS A 476 23.97 25.07 6.62
N GLU A 477 23.13 26.09 6.54
CA GLU A 477 23.55 27.49 6.67
C GLU A 477 23.95 27.83 8.10
N TYR A 478 23.22 27.31 9.09
CA TYR A 478 23.52 27.53 10.50
C TYR A 478 24.92 27.03 10.88
N LEU A 479 25.29 25.79 10.49
CA LEU A 479 26.62 25.23 10.77
C LEU A 479 27.75 25.97 10.03
N ARG A 480 27.46 26.59 8.87
CA ARG A 480 28.43 27.43 8.15
C ARG A 480 28.69 28.74 8.90
N ARG A 481 27.64 29.36 9.45
CA ARG A 481 27.74 30.62 10.22
C ARG A 481 28.27 30.40 11.63
N ASN A 482 28.05 29.21 12.19
CA ASN A 482 28.43 28.84 13.56
C ASN A 482 29.32 27.57 13.58
N PRO A 483 30.61 27.68 13.23
CA PRO A 483 31.50 26.52 13.18
C PRO A 483 31.66 25.79 14.52
N GLY A 484 31.49 26.50 15.65
CA GLY A 484 31.59 25.96 17.01
C GLY A 484 30.30 25.40 17.61
N ALA A 485 29.21 25.31 16.83
CA ALA A 485 27.95 24.76 17.33
C ALA A 485 28.10 23.30 17.78
N ASP A 486 27.35 22.90 18.81
CA ASP A 486 27.35 21.51 19.31
C ASP A 486 26.66 20.58 18.31
N ARG A 487 27.49 20.09 17.40
CA ARG A 487 27.19 19.12 16.36
C ARG A 487 26.61 17.82 16.93
N TYR A 488 27.11 17.36 18.05
CA TYR A 488 26.61 16.13 18.66
C TYR A 488 25.17 16.33 19.16
N GLN A 489 24.92 17.43 19.85
CA GLN A 489 23.60 17.76 20.37
C GLN A 489 22.57 17.98 19.25
N LEU A 490 22.94 18.69 18.19
CA LEU A 490 22.08 18.87 17.01
C LEU A 490 21.77 17.53 16.32
N SER A 491 22.71 16.59 16.28
CA SER A 491 22.47 15.24 15.74
C SER A 491 21.48 14.44 16.60
N MET A 492 21.61 14.51 17.93
CA MET A 492 20.68 13.89 18.87
C MET A 492 19.26 14.44 18.72
N GLN A 493 19.14 15.75 18.53
CA GLN A 493 17.86 16.42 18.28
C GLN A 493 17.20 15.94 16.98
N VAL A 494 17.93 15.90 15.87
CA VAL A 494 17.41 15.40 14.59
C VAL A 494 17.01 13.92 14.70
N THR A 495 17.82 13.10 15.39
CA THR A 495 17.53 11.67 15.63
C THR A 495 16.24 11.50 16.43
N SER A 496 16.07 12.28 17.50
CA SER A 496 14.85 12.25 18.33
C SER A 496 13.60 12.66 17.54
N GLY A 497 13.70 13.63 16.63
CA GLY A 497 12.62 13.96 15.71
C GLY A 497 12.30 12.81 14.76
N LEU A 498 13.32 12.18 14.20
CA LEU A 498 13.13 11.09 13.24
C LEU A 498 12.51 9.85 13.89
N GLU A 499 12.98 9.49 15.08
CA GLU A 499 12.40 8.43 15.92
C GLU A 499 10.91 8.71 16.21
N TYR A 500 10.57 9.95 16.53
CA TYR A 500 9.18 10.35 16.70
C TYR A 500 8.35 10.12 15.42
N LEU A 501 8.84 10.51 14.24
CA LEU A 501 8.13 10.25 12.98
C LEU A 501 7.93 8.74 12.73
N HIS A 502 8.96 7.93 12.95
CA HIS A 502 8.91 6.48 12.76
C HIS A 502 7.94 5.81 13.76
N SER A 503 7.82 6.33 15.00
CA SER A 503 6.84 5.83 15.97
C SER A 503 5.38 5.99 15.52
N TYR A 504 5.10 6.94 14.61
CA TYR A 504 3.80 7.12 13.95
C TYR A 504 3.73 6.45 12.57
N SER A 505 4.66 5.55 12.26
CA SER A 505 4.80 4.90 10.95
C SER A 505 4.94 5.88 9.78
N MET A 506 5.51 7.07 10.04
CA MET A 506 5.73 8.10 9.02
C MET A 506 7.19 8.12 8.60
N ILE A 507 7.43 7.92 7.31
CA ILE A 507 8.76 7.97 6.70
C ILE A 507 9.00 9.40 6.19
N HIS A 508 10.08 10.04 6.60
CA HIS A 508 10.42 11.41 6.21
C HIS A 508 10.75 11.47 4.72
N GLY A 509 11.61 10.57 4.25
CA GLY A 509 11.88 10.33 2.84
C GLY A 509 12.80 11.32 2.14
N ASP A 510 13.31 12.34 2.82
CA ASP A 510 14.23 13.34 2.25
C ASP A 510 15.05 13.98 3.38
N VAL A 511 15.59 13.14 4.28
CA VAL A 511 16.37 13.61 5.43
C VAL A 511 17.69 14.20 4.93
N LYS A 512 17.84 15.51 5.06
CA LYS A 512 19.05 16.26 4.70
C LYS A 512 19.14 17.54 5.51
N ALA A 513 20.34 18.12 5.62
CA ALA A 513 20.56 19.36 6.38
C ALA A 513 19.75 20.57 5.88
N LEU A 514 19.20 20.53 4.66
CA LEU A 514 18.29 21.57 4.15
C LEU A 514 16.88 21.45 4.72
N ASN A 515 16.45 20.24 5.10
CA ASN A 515 15.13 19.93 5.65
C ASN A 515 15.16 19.84 7.19
N VAL A 516 16.21 20.38 7.80
CA VAL A 516 16.32 20.58 9.25
C VAL A 516 16.41 22.07 9.48
N LEU A 517 15.48 22.64 10.24
CA LEU A 517 15.51 24.05 10.62
C LEU A 517 16.05 24.20 12.05
N VAL A 518 16.73 25.29 12.32
CA VAL A 518 17.32 25.59 13.64
C VAL A 518 16.65 26.83 14.21
N SER A 519 16.15 26.73 15.44
CA SER A 519 15.56 27.86 16.17
C SER A 519 16.63 28.80 16.70
N SER A 520 16.25 30.00 17.13
CA SER A 520 17.12 30.90 17.92
C SER A 520 17.76 30.23 19.15
N ASN A 521 17.07 29.33 19.84
CA ASN A 521 17.57 28.55 21.00
C ASN A 521 18.39 27.29 20.62
N GLU A 522 18.91 27.20 19.39
CA GLU A 522 19.73 26.07 18.92
C GLU A 522 19.03 24.70 18.97
N VAL A 523 17.70 24.69 18.78
CA VAL A 523 16.91 23.46 18.64
C VAL A 523 16.71 23.16 17.16
N ALA A 524 17.24 22.03 16.72
CA ALA A 524 17.01 21.45 15.41
C ALA A 524 15.65 20.77 15.35
N LYS A 525 14.88 21.09 14.30
CA LYS A 525 13.56 20.53 14.02
C LYS A 525 13.47 20.03 12.58
N LEU A 526 12.98 18.80 12.39
CA LEU A 526 12.72 18.24 11.07
C LEU A 526 11.51 18.91 10.41
N THR A 527 11.62 19.19 9.10
CA THR A 527 10.57 19.79 8.27
C THR A 527 10.51 19.11 6.91
N ASP A 528 9.49 19.42 6.11
CA ASP A 528 9.32 18.93 4.72
C ASP A 528 9.28 17.39 4.59
N PHE A 529 8.92 16.69 5.66
CA PHE A 529 8.59 15.26 5.64
C PHE A 529 7.30 15.04 4.83
N GLY A 530 7.32 14.12 3.87
CA GLY A 530 6.18 13.81 2.99
C GLY A 530 5.91 14.82 1.87
N LEU A 531 6.09 16.12 2.12
CA LEU A 531 5.75 17.22 1.19
C LEU A 531 6.61 17.27 -0.09
N SER A 532 7.74 16.54 -0.15
CA SER A 532 8.61 16.49 -1.34
C SER A 532 7.99 15.73 -2.53
N ALA A 533 6.87 15.03 -2.32
CA ALA A 533 6.24 14.17 -3.33
C ALA A 533 5.18 14.87 -4.20
N MET A 534 4.97 16.17 -4.03
CA MET A 534 4.08 16.95 -4.92
C MET A 534 4.72 17.35 -6.27
N SER A 535 6.01 17.05 -6.48
CA SER A 535 6.63 17.17 -7.81
C SER A 535 6.24 15.97 -8.67
N GLY A 536 5.04 16.04 -9.25
CA GLY A 536 4.62 15.17 -10.34
C GLY A 536 5.45 15.41 -11.59
N THR A 537 6.71 14.98 -11.59
CA THR A 537 7.53 14.79 -12.79
C THR A 537 8.48 13.63 -12.53
N THR A 538 8.08 12.46 -13.01
CA THR A 538 9.02 11.47 -13.56
C THR A 538 9.92 12.21 -14.56
N LEU A 539 11.20 12.37 -14.21
CA LEU A 539 12.27 12.89 -15.07
C LEU A 539 11.94 14.14 -15.91
N ALA A 540 12.12 15.32 -15.32
CA ALA A 540 12.38 16.55 -16.08
C ALA A 540 13.64 17.23 -15.54
N PHE A 541 14.77 16.94 -16.20
CA PHE A 541 15.88 17.88 -16.22
C PHE A 541 15.40 19.14 -16.96
N SER A 542 15.42 20.29 -16.28
CA SER A 542 15.53 21.57 -16.97
C SER A 542 16.66 22.37 -16.32
N GLU A 543 17.67 22.65 -17.14
CA GLU A 543 18.75 23.55 -16.82
C GLU A 543 18.19 24.95 -16.57
N THR A 544 18.41 25.49 -15.38
CA THR A 544 19.06 26.79 -15.14
C THR A 544 18.87 27.21 -13.68
N SER A 545 19.74 26.69 -12.80
CA SER A 545 20.38 27.39 -11.66
C SER A 545 20.99 26.37 -10.69
N ASN A 546 22.24 26.03 -10.96
CA ASN A 546 23.24 25.37 -10.10
C ASN A 546 22.79 24.84 -8.72
N THR A 547 22.37 23.57 -8.67
CA THR A 547 23.01 22.43 -7.94
C THR A 547 21.97 21.35 -7.57
N GLN A 548 21.91 20.28 -8.38
CA GLN A 548 21.37 18.93 -8.11
C GLN A 548 20.10 18.80 -7.23
N ALA A 549 18.92 18.89 -7.84
CA ALA A 549 17.62 18.63 -7.22
C ALA A 549 17.17 17.16 -7.34
N ALA A 550 17.91 16.31 -6.64
CA ALA A 550 17.55 15.01 -6.03
C ALA A 550 18.93 14.44 -5.68
N SER A 551 19.43 14.78 -4.49
CA SER A 551 20.85 14.57 -4.26
C SER A 551 21.09 13.08 -4.01
N THR A 552 21.54 12.42 -5.07
CA THR A 552 22.14 11.09 -5.11
C THR A 552 23.20 10.90 -4.02
N ARG A 553 23.73 11.99 -3.44
CA ARG A 553 24.69 12.00 -2.34
C ARG A 553 24.14 11.51 -0.99
N TRP A 554 22.85 11.69 -0.72
CA TRP A 554 22.21 11.30 0.55
C TRP A 554 21.19 10.17 0.38
N ALA A 555 20.91 9.76 -0.85
CA ALA A 555 20.04 8.63 -1.13
C ALA A 555 20.69 7.34 -0.61
N ALA A 556 19.90 6.56 0.12
CA ALA A 556 20.29 5.21 0.46
C ALA A 556 20.52 4.40 -0.84
N PRO A 557 21.51 3.49 -0.90
CA PRO A 557 21.83 2.79 -2.14
C PRO A 557 20.63 2.07 -2.75
N GLU A 558 19.72 1.57 -1.91
CA GLU A 558 18.46 0.96 -2.32
C GLU A 558 17.50 1.94 -3.03
N LEU A 559 17.60 3.25 -2.77
CA LEU A 559 16.80 4.29 -3.44
C LEU A 559 17.35 4.70 -4.81
N LEU A 560 18.51 4.18 -5.21
CA LEU A 560 19.06 4.37 -6.56
C LEU A 560 18.52 3.35 -7.57
N LEU A 561 17.75 2.36 -7.09
CA LEU A 561 17.05 1.36 -7.90
C LEU A 561 15.71 1.93 -8.40
N GLU A 562 15.34 1.61 -9.63
CA GLU A 562 14.10 2.09 -10.24
C GLU A 562 12.88 1.51 -9.49
N GLY A 563 11.96 2.37 -9.02
CA GLY A 563 10.77 1.96 -8.26
C GLY A 563 10.95 1.78 -6.74
N ALA A 564 12.14 2.06 -6.20
CA ALA A 564 12.42 1.91 -4.78
C ALA A 564 11.56 2.81 -3.87
N LEU A 565 10.96 2.20 -2.83
CA LEU A 565 10.19 2.92 -1.82
C LEU A 565 11.10 3.45 -0.72
N LYS A 566 10.84 4.68 -0.29
CA LYS A 566 11.45 5.26 0.92
C LYS A 566 10.98 4.45 2.13
N THR A 567 11.92 4.03 2.96
CA THR A 567 11.72 3.25 4.20
C THR A 567 12.32 3.96 5.40
N GLU A 568 11.98 3.52 6.62
CA GLU A 568 12.64 3.98 7.85
C GLU A 568 14.16 3.77 7.79
N LYS A 569 14.61 2.64 7.20
CA LYS A 569 16.04 2.36 6.99
C LYS A 569 16.69 3.37 6.06
N SER A 570 16.00 3.77 5.00
CA SER A 570 16.50 4.79 4.07
C SER A 570 16.61 6.17 4.73
N ASP A 571 15.71 6.50 5.67
CA ASP A 571 15.81 7.71 6.48
C ASP A 571 16.99 7.65 7.44
N VAL A 572 17.22 6.51 8.10
CA VAL A 572 18.37 6.29 8.99
C VAL A 572 19.69 6.39 8.21
N TYR A 573 19.75 5.84 6.99
CA TYR A 573 20.91 6.01 6.12
C TYR A 573 21.12 7.48 5.74
N ALA A 574 20.07 8.17 5.30
CA ALA A 574 20.14 9.58 4.92
C ALA A 574 20.53 10.47 6.11
N LEU A 575 20.08 10.14 7.32
CA LEU A 575 20.53 10.75 8.57
C LEU A 575 22.01 10.47 8.81
N GLY A 576 22.46 9.22 8.69
CA GLY A 576 23.88 8.84 8.81
C GLY A 576 24.77 9.59 7.82
N MET A 577 24.34 9.74 6.57
CA MET A 577 25.05 10.53 5.55
C MET A 577 25.04 12.03 5.84
N THR A 578 23.93 12.55 6.36
CA THR A 578 23.83 13.94 6.81
C THR A 578 24.80 14.21 7.97
N ILE A 579 24.89 13.27 8.92
CA ILE A 579 25.85 13.28 10.03
C ILE A 579 27.28 13.21 9.50
N LEU A 580 27.60 12.25 8.64
CA LEU A 580 28.95 12.08 8.09
C LEU A 580 29.44 13.32 7.33
N VAL A 581 28.62 13.87 6.44
CA VAL A 581 29.01 14.98 5.55
C VAL A 581 29.03 16.32 6.28
N ARG A 582 28.19 16.54 7.29
CA ARG A 582 28.05 17.86 7.94
C ARG A 582 28.55 17.92 9.36
N PHE A 583 28.62 16.80 10.07
CA PHE A 583 29.01 16.75 11.47
C PHE A 583 30.45 16.25 11.65
N ILE A 584 30.93 15.30 10.84
CA ILE A 584 32.24 14.66 11.03
C ILE A 584 33.40 15.34 10.26
N GLN A 585 33.15 16.11 9.20
CA GLN A 585 34.25 16.72 8.43
C GLN A 585 34.95 17.88 9.20
N LEU A 586 36.07 17.50 9.83
CA LEU A 586 37.29 18.30 10.07
C LEU A 586 38.18 18.17 8.82
N PHE A 587 38.73 19.30 8.34
CA PHE A 587 39.67 19.51 7.21
C PHE A 587 39.11 19.90 5.81
N GLU A 588 39.36 21.19 5.51
CA GLU A 588 39.29 22.05 4.31
C GLU A 588 40.36 21.73 3.21
N PRO A 589 40.56 22.47 2.08
CA PRO A 589 40.06 23.79 1.65
C PRO A 589 39.56 23.90 0.18
N THR A 590 39.09 25.11 -0.16
CA THR A 590 38.94 25.71 -1.50
C THR A 590 39.48 24.92 -2.69
N LEU A 591 38.61 24.61 -3.66
CA LEU A 591 38.94 24.64 -5.08
C LEU A 591 37.69 25.13 -5.84
N THR A 592 37.94 26.19 -6.59
CA THR A 592 37.08 27.10 -7.36
C THR A 592 36.05 26.44 -8.26
#